data_AF-C3XTH6-F1
#
_entry.id   AF-C3XTH6-F1
#
_cell.length_a   1.000
_cell.length_b   1.000
_cell.length_c   1.000
_cell.angle_alpha   90.00
_cell.angle_beta   90.00
_cell.angle_gamma   90.00
#
_symmetry.space_group_name_H-M   'P 1'
#
loop_
_entity.id
_entity.type
_entity.pdbx_description
1 polymer ?
#
loop_
_entity_poly.entity_id
_entity_poly.type
_entity_poly.pdbx_seq_one_letter_code
_entity_poly.pdbx_strand_id
1 'polypeptide(L)'
;MVELLLKWNANIALKNDAGLNCLDLAIDNGHKDTAAVIVNDENWEMAMRNKTTDLATGMATTPMRKLIRKMPSVAELVFNKCTTSNGLNPEHKKYEITFNYEFLDDMYAPWLQDIDSEKMSIMSGESNEVYDKENYVKEGVQAYSTDSNVLKKNHPLQIMVISKREHLLAHPLSTSLLRHKWTKYGRYIYYFSLALYLLFLTFLTGYLVTVRPPYVDSADNETQASWERWSTNNTSVILVFTVVGKFIILGLAAFHIIKEVVQMFVQRSDYLTVENLLEWTLYTLSVLFVIDLKAEDWISSTQPMKENWQWEVGAVAIFLAWMDLILFIRKFPRFGIYVVMFTDILTTFLKFAVVFFLFVVAFALCFYALVSNQFSFRTVDVSLVKTAVMMIGEFEFDSMFHTFEDKGDLAEYSDQLFYGPVTYIIFVVFLIVGSIIIMNLLVGLAVDDIKGVQEEAVLERLAMQVDLTLDVEQNLPEFIRKRFVRKSETMRPNGIHTTALKAWLFSDSATSAQAIAKALNPEKTEIEKLQEQQEELMGVVNELRYRVKNMKYQNDRLEELLNALVDQAGLKVDEEDKVK
;
A
#
# COMPACT_ATOMS: atom_id res chain seq x y z
N MET A 1 -37.38 -15.87 12.35
CA MET A 1 -37.17 -17.10 13.16
C MET A 1 -35.97 -16.97 14.07
N VAL A 2 -34.76 -16.72 13.55
CA VAL A 2 -33.54 -16.54 14.37
C VAL A 2 -33.70 -15.44 15.43
N GLU A 3 -34.24 -14.29 15.06
CA GLU A 3 -34.55 -13.20 16.00
C GLU A 3 -35.46 -13.64 17.17
N LEU A 4 -36.42 -14.53 16.91
CA LEU A 4 -37.35 -15.04 17.92
C LEU A 4 -36.67 -16.02 18.87
N LEU A 5 -35.74 -16.84 18.36
CA LEU A 5 -34.93 -17.75 19.17
C LEU A 5 -33.95 -16.99 20.06
N LEU A 6 -33.34 -15.91 19.54
CA LEU A 6 -32.46 -15.03 20.32
C LEU A 6 -33.23 -14.33 21.44
N LYS A 7 -34.46 -13.85 21.17
CA LYS A 7 -35.35 -13.31 22.22
C LYS A 7 -35.69 -14.32 23.31
N TRP A 8 -35.60 -15.62 23.03
CA TRP A 8 -35.79 -16.70 24.01
C TRP A 8 -34.48 -17.16 24.65
N ASN A 9 -33.43 -16.34 24.57
CA ASN A 9 -32.12 -16.58 25.18
C ASN A 9 -31.44 -17.89 24.71
N ALA A 10 -31.62 -18.23 23.43
CA ALA A 10 -30.96 -19.38 22.82
C ALA A 10 -29.43 -19.20 22.89
N ASN A 11 -28.71 -20.27 23.26
CA ASN A 11 -27.27 -20.23 23.41
C ASN A 11 -26.55 -20.18 22.05
N ILE A 12 -25.96 -19.03 21.73
CA ILE A 12 -25.28 -18.73 20.46
C ILE A 12 -23.89 -19.38 20.38
N ALA A 13 -23.30 -19.75 21.52
CA ALA A 13 -21.96 -20.32 21.62
C ALA A 13 -21.89 -21.82 21.25
N LEU A 14 -23.03 -22.49 21.11
CA LEU A 14 -23.08 -23.91 20.78
C LEU A 14 -22.47 -24.18 19.40
N LYS A 15 -21.71 -25.27 19.31
CA LYS A 15 -20.99 -25.70 18.11
C LYS A 15 -21.56 -27.03 17.63
N ASN A 16 -21.54 -27.24 16.31
CA ASN A 16 -21.84 -28.55 15.73
C ASN A 16 -20.63 -29.49 15.79
N ASP A 17 -20.78 -30.72 15.27
CA ASP A 17 -19.71 -31.73 15.24
C ASP A 17 -18.47 -31.28 14.44
N ALA A 18 -18.62 -30.29 13.56
CA ALA A 18 -17.54 -29.68 12.79
C ALA A 18 -16.92 -28.44 13.48
N GLY A 19 -17.33 -28.12 14.71
CA GLY A 19 -16.85 -26.95 15.46
C GLY A 19 -17.40 -25.60 15.00
N LEU A 20 -18.35 -25.58 14.06
CA LEU A 20 -19.00 -24.36 13.54
C LEU A 20 -20.11 -23.93 14.50
N ASN A 21 -20.15 -22.63 14.82
CA ASN A 21 -21.28 -22.05 15.53
C ASN A 21 -22.36 -21.54 14.56
N CYS A 22 -23.47 -21.04 15.09
CA CYS A 22 -24.56 -20.54 14.27
C CYS A 22 -24.17 -19.35 13.37
N LEU A 23 -23.22 -18.52 13.80
CA LEU A 23 -22.70 -17.39 13.01
C LEU A 23 -21.82 -17.88 11.86
N ASP A 24 -20.93 -18.84 12.11
CA ASP A 24 -20.11 -19.50 11.09
C ASP A 24 -20.97 -20.11 10.00
N LEU A 25 -22.05 -20.82 10.38
CA LEU A 25 -23.00 -21.41 9.43
C LEU A 25 -23.73 -20.35 8.61
N ALA A 26 -24.12 -19.22 9.22
CA ALA A 26 -24.75 -18.12 8.50
C ALA A 26 -23.79 -17.50 7.48
N ILE A 27 -22.52 -17.32 7.86
CA ILE A 27 -21.47 -16.76 7.00
C ILE A 27 -21.12 -17.72 5.85
N ASP A 28 -20.97 -19.00 6.16
CA ASP A 28 -20.56 -20.00 5.17
C ASP A 28 -21.64 -20.25 4.11
N ASN A 29 -22.92 -20.09 4.47
CA ASN A 29 -24.05 -20.15 3.55
C ASN A 29 -24.43 -18.81 2.90
N GLY A 30 -23.75 -17.70 3.20
CA GLY A 30 -24.03 -16.41 2.56
C GLY A 30 -25.28 -15.68 3.09
N HIS A 31 -25.84 -16.07 4.23
CA HIS A 31 -27.03 -15.44 4.82
C HIS A 31 -26.70 -14.16 5.61
N LYS A 32 -26.52 -13.05 4.88
CA LYS A 32 -26.13 -11.74 5.45
C LYS A 32 -27.08 -11.23 6.54
N ASP A 33 -28.39 -11.28 6.32
CA ASP A 33 -29.37 -10.74 7.28
C ASP A 33 -29.39 -11.56 8.58
N THR A 34 -29.23 -12.87 8.46
CA THR A 34 -29.15 -13.76 9.62
C THR A 34 -27.89 -13.47 10.43
N ALA A 35 -26.74 -13.29 9.76
CA ALA A 35 -25.50 -12.90 10.43
C ALA A 35 -25.62 -11.53 11.11
N ALA A 36 -26.27 -10.55 10.46
CA ALA A 36 -26.52 -9.23 11.06
C ALA A 36 -27.41 -9.30 12.30
N VAL A 37 -28.46 -10.12 12.29
CA VAL A 37 -29.33 -10.36 13.45
C VAL A 37 -28.56 -10.99 14.62
N ILE A 38 -27.69 -11.97 14.35
CA ILE A 38 -26.85 -12.60 15.38
C ILE A 38 -25.84 -11.61 15.96
N VAL A 39 -25.20 -10.79 15.12
CA VAL A 39 -24.23 -9.78 15.56
C VAL A 39 -24.91 -8.68 16.37
N ASN A 40 -26.18 -8.37 16.11
CA ASN A 40 -26.91 -7.33 16.83
C ASN A 40 -27.38 -7.75 18.23
N ASP A 41 -27.35 -9.04 18.56
CA ASP A 41 -27.70 -9.57 19.89
C ASP A 41 -26.80 -9.01 21.01
N GLU A 42 -27.25 -9.09 22.28
CA GLU A 42 -26.48 -8.69 23.46
C GLU A 42 -25.27 -9.62 23.70
N ASN A 43 -25.41 -10.92 23.39
CA ASN A 43 -24.38 -11.95 23.59
C ASN A 43 -23.51 -12.20 22.36
N TRP A 44 -23.46 -11.26 21.42
CA TRP A 44 -22.74 -11.38 20.14
C TRP A 44 -21.24 -11.73 20.31
N GLU A 45 -20.59 -11.30 21.40
CA GLU A 45 -19.19 -11.64 21.68
C GLU A 45 -18.96 -13.16 21.77
N MET A 46 -19.93 -13.90 22.33
CA MET A 46 -19.84 -15.36 22.43
C MET A 46 -19.89 -16.02 21.05
N ALA A 47 -20.63 -15.43 20.11
CA ALA A 47 -20.67 -15.88 18.72
C ALA A 47 -19.34 -15.61 17.98
N MET A 48 -18.61 -14.56 18.38
CA MET A 48 -17.35 -14.17 17.75
C MET A 48 -16.14 -14.94 18.29
N ARG A 49 -16.19 -15.41 19.54
CA ARG A 49 -15.15 -16.22 20.19
C ARG A 49 -15.20 -17.68 19.74
N ASN A 50 -14.98 -17.93 18.45
CA ASN A 50 -14.88 -19.28 17.91
C ASN A 50 -13.65 -19.47 17.01
N LYS A 51 -13.04 -20.66 17.09
CA LYS A 51 -11.97 -21.13 16.22
C LYS A 51 -12.52 -22.20 15.30
N THR A 52 -12.31 -22.02 14.01
CA THR A 52 -12.62 -23.02 12.98
C THR A 52 -11.40 -23.22 12.10
N THR A 53 -11.37 -24.27 11.29
CA THR A 53 -10.27 -24.51 10.35
C THR A 53 -10.78 -24.30 8.94
N ASP A 54 -10.07 -23.50 8.15
CA ASP A 54 -10.42 -23.27 6.75
C ASP A 54 -10.05 -24.51 5.93
N LEU A 55 -11.04 -25.11 5.26
CA LEU A 55 -10.88 -26.34 4.48
C LEU A 55 -9.94 -26.14 3.28
N ALA A 56 -9.86 -24.92 2.74
CA ALA A 56 -9.04 -24.63 1.56
C ALA A 56 -7.55 -24.43 1.88
N THR A 57 -7.26 -23.85 3.05
CA THR A 57 -5.89 -23.47 3.42
C THR A 57 -5.32 -24.29 4.58
N GLY A 58 -6.15 -25.06 5.29
CA GLY A 58 -5.77 -25.78 6.50
C GLY A 58 -5.45 -24.87 7.69
N MET A 59 -5.66 -23.55 7.55
CA MET A 59 -5.31 -22.57 8.57
C MET A 59 -6.45 -22.32 9.55
N ALA A 60 -6.11 -21.96 10.79
CA ALA A 60 -7.08 -21.50 11.78
C ALA A 60 -7.75 -20.21 11.31
N THR A 61 -9.08 -20.17 11.36
CA THR A 61 -9.90 -19.02 11.00
C THR A 61 -10.90 -18.71 12.10
N THR A 62 -11.37 -17.46 12.12
CA THR A 62 -12.29 -16.93 13.12
C THR A 62 -13.51 -16.33 12.42
N PRO A 63 -14.66 -16.19 13.12
CA PRO A 63 -15.82 -15.51 12.57
C PRO A 63 -15.48 -14.12 12.01
N MET A 64 -14.60 -13.36 12.67
CA MET A 64 -14.14 -12.05 12.17
C MET A 64 -13.41 -12.18 10.83
N ARG A 65 -12.46 -13.11 10.70
CA ARG A 65 -11.72 -13.35 9.44
C ARG A 65 -12.66 -13.78 8.31
N LYS A 66 -13.67 -14.61 8.61
CA LYS A 66 -14.70 -15.02 7.63
C LYS A 66 -15.60 -13.85 7.22
N LEU A 67 -16.03 -13.01 8.16
CA LEU A 67 -16.82 -11.81 7.88
C LEU A 67 -16.07 -10.85 6.95
N ILE A 68 -14.79 -10.59 7.19
CA ILE A 68 -13.98 -9.70 6.33
C ILE A 68 -13.92 -10.23 4.89
N ARG A 69 -13.73 -11.55 4.72
CA ARG A 69 -13.66 -12.19 3.41
C ARG A 69 -15.01 -12.18 2.69
N LYS A 70 -16.07 -12.67 3.35
CA LYS A 70 -17.37 -12.97 2.71
C LYS A 70 -18.44 -11.88 2.87
N MET A 71 -18.49 -11.16 4.00
CA MET A 71 -19.59 -10.25 4.38
C MET A 71 -19.07 -8.95 5.03
N PRO A 72 -18.42 -8.05 4.26
CA PRO A 72 -17.75 -6.87 4.82
C PRO A 72 -18.70 -5.90 5.54
N SER A 73 -19.95 -5.75 5.07
CA SER A 73 -20.94 -4.91 5.74
C SER A 73 -21.32 -5.40 7.14
N VAL A 74 -21.27 -6.71 7.39
CA VAL A 74 -21.54 -7.26 8.73
C VAL A 74 -20.29 -7.15 9.61
N ALA A 75 -19.09 -7.25 9.03
CA ALA A 75 -17.84 -6.93 9.72
C ALA A 75 -17.83 -5.48 10.22
N GLU A 76 -18.37 -4.53 9.46
CA GLU A 76 -18.50 -3.14 9.86
C GLU A 76 -19.43 -2.94 11.07
N LEU A 77 -20.53 -3.69 11.16
CA LEU A 77 -21.39 -3.68 12.36
C LEU A 77 -20.64 -4.15 13.60
N VAL A 78 -19.82 -5.19 13.48
CA VAL A 78 -18.94 -5.65 14.56
C VAL A 78 -17.96 -4.54 14.94
N PHE A 79 -17.38 -3.85 13.96
CA PHE A 79 -16.44 -2.76 14.20
C PHE A 79 -17.06 -1.60 14.97
N ASN A 80 -18.27 -1.21 14.59
CA ASN A 80 -19.04 -0.18 15.30
C ASN A 80 -19.32 -0.59 16.74
N LYS A 81 -19.64 -1.85 17.01
CA LYS A 81 -19.81 -2.37 18.39
C LYS A 81 -18.51 -2.40 19.19
N CYS A 82 -17.37 -2.59 18.53
CA CYS A 82 -16.04 -2.53 19.15
C CYS A 82 -15.57 -1.08 19.45
N THR A 83 -16.32 -0.06 19.00
CA THR A 83 -16.05 1.35 19.27
C THR A 83 -17.11 1.94 20.19
N THR A 84 -16.71 2.35 21.39
CA THR A 84 -17.62 3.00 22.35
C THR A 84 -17.16 4.42 22.63
N SER A 85 -18.09 5.36 22.72
CA SER A 85 -17.81 6.75 23.11
C SER A 85 -18.38 7.05 24.48
N ASN A 86 -17.82 8.03 25.18
CA ASN A 86 -18.32 8.46 26.48
C ASN A 86 -19.60 9.34 26.40
N GLY A 87 -20.27 9.37 25.25
CA GLY A 87 -21.53 10.10 25.03
C GLY A 87 -21.41 11.63 25.03
N LEU A 88 -20.21 12.18 25.16
CA LEU A 88 -19.98 13.63 25.08
C LEU A 88 -19.95 14.10 23.61
N ASN A 89 -20.23 15.38 23.38
CA ASN A 89 -20.13 15.96 22.04
C ASN A 89 -18.69 15.82 21.50
N PRO A 90 -18.52 15.54 20.19
CA PRO A 90 -17.20 15.39 19.57
C PRO A 90 -16.27 16.60 19.72
N GLU A 91 -16.81 17.79 19.95
CA GLU A 91 -16.03 19.02 20.18
C GLU A 91 -15.59 19.21 21.64
N HIS A 92 -16.14 18.42 22.57
CA HIS A 92 -15.86 18.55 23.97
C HIS A 92 -14.42 18.13 24.29
N LYS A 93 -13.70 18.91 25.10
CA LYS A 93 -12.29 18.66 25.45
C LYS A 93 -12.05 17.29 26.11
N LYS A 94 -13.05 16.77 26.82
CA LYS A 94 -13.02 15.44 27.46
C LYS A 94 -13.73 14.36 26.63
N TYR A 95 -13.99 14.58 25.35
CA TYR A 95 -14.53 13.53 24.49
C TYR A 95 -13.53 12.37 24.40
N GLU A 96 -14.02 11.15 24.64
CA GLU A 96 -13.20 9.93 24.65
C GLU A 96 -13.87 8.85 23.82
N ILE A 97 -13.06 8.15 23.05
CA ILE A 97 -13.46 6.97 22.30
C ILE A 97 -12.60 5.80 22.78
N THR A 98 -13.24 4.70 23.14
CA THR A 98 -12.58 3.45 23.51
C THR A 98 -12.74 2.44 22.38
N PHE A 99 -11.60 1.92 21.92
CA PHE A 99 -11.48 0.93 20.86
C PHE A 99 -11.15 -0.43 21.47
N ASN A 100 -11.94 -1.47 21.18
CA ASN A 100 -11.65 -2.85 21.58
C ASN A 100 -11.07 -3.64 20.39
N TYR A 101 -9.82 -4.09 20.52
CA TYR A 101 -9.06 -4.77 19.46
C TYR A 101 -9.12 -6.30 19.55
N GLU A 102 -9.86 -6.88 20.52
CA GLU A 102 -9.90 -8.34 20.80
C GLU A 102 -10.10 -9.21 19.54
N PHE A 103 -10.93 -8.78 18.61
CA PHE A 103 -11.25 -9.54 17.38
C PHE A 103 -10.37 -9.18 16.18
N LEU A 104 -9.59 -8.09 16.25
CA LEU A 104 -8.68 -7.65 15.19
C LEU A 104 -7.21 -8.00 15.42
N ASP A 105 -6.81 -8.11 16.68
CA ASP A 105 -5.47 -8.54 17.12
C ASP A 105 -5.59 -9.83 17.95
N ASP A 106 -6.06 -10.88 17.28
CA ASP A 106 -6.45 -12.17 17.88
C ASP A 106 -5.27 -13.13 18.10
N MET A 107 -4.02 -12.68 17.89
CA MET A 107 -2.81 -13.51 17.92
C MET A 107 -2.62 -14.28 19.24
N TYR A 108 -2.98 -13.67 20.37
CA TYR A 108 -2.84 -14.23 21.71
C TYR A 108 -4.19 -14.54 22.36
N ALA A 109 -5.27 -14.64 21.58
CA ALA A 109 -6.59 -14.87 22.15
C ALA A 109 -6.68 -16.29 22.76
N PRO A 110 -7.20 -16.43 24.00
CA PRO A 110 -7.24 -17.73 24.70
C PRO A 110 -8.13 -18.75 23.98
N TRP A 111 -9.21 -18.28 23.35
CA TRP A 111 -10.16 -19.12 22.63
C TRP A 111 -9.65 -19.62 21.26
N LEU A 112 -8.43 -19.22 20.87
CA LEU A 112 -7.71 -19.74 19.70
C LEU A 112 -6.68 -20.83 20.05
N GLN A 113 -6.34 -21.00 21.34
CA GLN A 113 -5.37 -21.99 21.80
C GLN A 113 -6.05 -23.35 21.99
N ASP A 114 -5.39 -24.43 21.54
CA ASP A 114 -5.82 -25.80 21.78
C ASP A 114 -5.40 -26.21 23.21
N ILE A 115 -6.07 -25.65 24.23
CA ILE A 115 -5.87 -26.06 25.62
C ILE A 115 -6.85 -27.19 25.93
N ASP A 116 -6.34 -28.29 26.52
CA ASP A 116 -7.15 -29.43 26.98
C ASP A 116 -8.39 -28.99 27.78
N SER A 117 -9.53 -29.58 27.44
CA SER A 117 -10.87 -29.29 27.97
C SER A 117 -10.96 -29.29 29.50
N GLU A 118 -10.12 -30.07 30.19
CA GLU A 118 -10.04 -30.16 31.64
C GLU A 118 -9.43 -28.92 32.31
N LYS A 119 -8.52 -28.21 31.62
CA LYS A 119 -8.01 -26.90 32.10
C LYS A 119 -8.99 -25.77 31.79
N MET A 120 -9.77 -25.90 30.72
CA MET A 120 -10.80 -24.92 30.32
C MET A 120 -11.95 -24.83 31.34
N SER A 121 -12.37 -25.95 31.95
CA SER A 121 -13.43 -25.96 32.99
C SER A 121 -12.97 -25.42 34.35
N ILE A 122 -11.67 -25.50 34.66
CA ILE A 122 -11.09 -24.87 35.85
C ILE A 122 -10.91 -23.36 35.62
N MET A 123 -10.65 -22.94 34.37
CA MET A 123 -10.50 -21.54 33.96
C MET A 123 -11.83 -20.78 33.77
N SER A 124 -12.98 -21.46 33.72
CA SER A 124 -14.29 -20.80 33.61
C SER A 124 -14.81 -20.20 34.93
N GLY A 125 -14.16 -20.47 36.07
CA GLY A 125 -14.60 -20.04 37.41
C GLY A 125 -13.88 -18.80 37.97
N GLU A 126 -12.69 -18.46 37.49
CA GLU A 126 -11.92 -17.29 37.93
C GLU A 126 -11.57 -16.41 36.71
N SER A 127 -11.76 -15.10 36.86
CA SER A 127 -11.51 -14.05 35.87
C SER A 127 -10.50 -14.40 34.77
N ASN A 128 -11.05 -14.51 33.57
CA ASN A 128 -10.51 -14.84 32.25
C ASN A 128 -9.40 -13.89 31.74
N GLU A 129 -8.55 -13.40 32.62
CA GLU A 129 -7.69 -12.26 32.34
C GLU A 129 -6.36 -12.74 31.75
N VAL A 130 -6.39 -13.12 30.47
CA VAL A 130 -5.19 -13.15 29.59
C VAL A 130 -4.51 -11.78 29.54
N TYR A 131 -5.30 -10.73 29.81
CA TYR A 131 -4.84 -9.37 29.92
C TYR A 131 -4.74 -8.99 31.39
N ASP A 132 -3.69 -8.25 31.77
CA ASP A 132 -3.58 -7.63 33.08
C ASP A 132 -4.58 -6.47 33.23
N LYS A 133 -4.69 -5.89 34.44
CA LYS A 133 -5.59 -4.76 34.77
C LYS A 133 -5.39 -3.52 33.88
N GLU A 134 -4.25 -3.43 33.19
CA GLU A 134 -3.93 -2.38 32.22
C GLU A 134 -4.25 -2.73 30.75
N ASN A 135 -4.89 -3.88 30.52
CA ASN A 135 -5.23 -4.49 29.22
C ASN A 135 -4.04 -5.06 28.42
N TYR A 136 -2.89 -5.31 29.02
CA TYR A 136 -1.71 -5.93 28.37
C TYR A 136 -1.68 -7.45 28.54
N VAL A 137 -1.16 -8.18 27.55
CA VAL A 137 -1.08 -9.65 27.63
C VAL A 137 -0.13 -10.10 28.76
N LYS A 138 -0.60 -10.98 29.66
CA LYS A 138 0.17 -11.52 30.80
C LYS A 138 1.34 -12.39 30.36
N GLU A 139 2.42 -12.38 31.14
CA GLU A 139 3.59 -13.26 30.96
C GLU A 139 3.15 -14.75 31.05
N GLY A 140 3.56 -15.61 30.11
CA GLY A 140 3.10 -17.02 29.99
C GLY A 140 2.22 -17.37 28.77
N VAL A 141 1.37 -16.46 28.27
CA VAL A 141 0.50 -16.70 27.09
C VAL A 141 1.30 -16.81 25.79
N GLN A 142 1.06 -17.86 24.98
CA GLN A 142 1.69 -18.09 23.68
C GLN A 142 0.76 -17.71 22.50
N ALA A 143 1.32 -17.47 21.32
CA ALA A 143 0.51 -17.25 20.13
C ALA A 143 -0.14 -18.57 19.67
N TYR A 144 -1.22 -18.51 18.88
CA TYR A 144 -1.89 -19.71 18.37
C TYR A 144 -1.06 -20.51 17.35
N SER A 145 0.00 -19.91 16.80
CA SER A 145 0.95 -20.53 15.87
C SER A 145 2.37 -20.06 16.18
N THR A 146 3.36 -20.93 16.00
CA THR A 146 4.78 -20.61 16.12
C THR A 146 5.37 -20.02 14.84
N ASP A 147 4.71 -20.22 13.69
CA ASP A 147 5.18 -19.68 12.41
C ASP A 147 4.72 -18.23 12.22
N SER A 148 5.69 -17.30 12.27
CA SER A 148 5.46 -15.87 12.08
C SER A 148 4.90 -15.52 10.70
N ASN A 149 5.18 -16.30 9.64
CA ASN A 149 4.60 -16.07 8.31
C ASN A 149 3.08 -16.34 8.32
N VAL A 150 2.65 -17.41 9.00
CA VAL A 150 1.23 -17.75 9.17
C VAL A 150 0.54 -16.67 9.99
N LEU A 151 1.18 -16.17 11.05
CA LEU A 151 0.64 -15.07 11.86
C LEU A 151 0.42 -13.80 11.04
N LYS A 152 1.38 -13.41 10.19
CA LYS A 152 1.23 -12.25 9.29
C LYS A 152 0.11 -12.47 8.28
N LYS A 153 0.14 -13.58 7.51
CA LYS A 153 -0.82 -13.84 6.42
C LYS A 153 -2.27 -13.98 6.94
N ASN A 154 -2.47 -14.52 8.13
CA ASN A 154 -3.79 -14.65 8.75
C ASN A 154 -4.25 -13.47 9.60
N HIS A 155 -3.42 -12.43 9.76
CA HIS A 155 -3.81 -11.26 10.53
C HIS A 155 -5.05 -10.59 9.89
N PRO A 156 -6.09 -10.23 10.66
CA PRO A 156 -7.30 -9.61 10.12
C PRO A 156 -7.05 -8.39 9.22
N LEU A 157 -6.12 -7.50 9.61
CA LEU A 157 -5.70 -6.37 8.76
C LEU A 157 -5.08 -6.81 7.42
N GLN A 158 -4.25 -7.86 7.40
CA GLN A 158 -3.69 -8.39 6.15
C GLN A 158 -4.79 -8.96 5.26
N ILE A 159 -5.77 -9.65 5.86
CA ILE A 159 -6.91 -10.20 5.12
C ILE A 159 -7.75 -9.07 4.50
N MET A 160 -7.89 -7.92 5.16
CA MET A 160 -8.56 -6.75 4.58
C MET A 160 -7.84 -6.21 3.35
N VAL A 161 -6.50 -6.15 3.41
CA VAL A 161 -5.67 -5.72 2.28
C VAL A 161 -5.81 -6.70 1.12
N ILE A 162 -5.63 -8.00 1.37
CA ILE A 162 -5.77 -9.06 0.35
C ILE A 162 -7.17 -9.05 -0.26
N SER A 163 -8.20 -8.81 0.56
CA SER A 163 -9.61 -8.78 0.11
C SER A 163 -10.03 -7.41 -0.45
N LYS A 164 -9.11 -6.45 -0.60
CA LYS A 164 -9.35 -5.07 -1.07
C LYS A 164 -10.54 -4.38 -0.37
N ARG A 165 -10.60 -4.44 0.96
CA ARG A 165 -11.71 -3.86 1.76
C ARG A 165 -11.37 -2.45 2.25
N GLU A 166 -11.54 -1.45 1.39
CA GLU A 166 -11.22 -0.05 1.70
C GLU A 166 -12.00 0.50 2.90
N HIS A 167 -13.32 0.39 2.91
CA HIS A 167 -14.16 0.91 3.99
C HIS A 167 -13.80 0.33 5.36
N LEU A 168 -13.40 -0.95 5.43
CA LEU A 168 -12.97 -1.59 6.68
C LEU A 168 -11.57 -1.16 7.14
N LEU A 169 -10.66 -0.91 6.20
CA LEU A 169 -9.31 -0.39 6.49
C LEU A 169 -9.36 1.08 6.95
N ALA A 170 -10.24 1.88 6.33
CA ALA A 170 -10.46 3.27 6.68
C ALA A 170 -11.24 3.44 8.00
N HIS A 171 -11.87 2.37 8.50
CA HIS A 171 -12.65 2.43 9.73
C HIS A 171 -11.81 2.90 10.94
N PRO A 172 -12.36 3.73 11.85
CA PRO A 172 -11.62 4.25 13.02
C PRO A 172 -10.97 3.19 13.90
N LEU A 173 -11.59 2.01 14.01
CA LEU A 173 -11.03 0.88 14.75
C LEU A 173 -9.71 0.36 14.14
N SER A 174 -9.70 0.10 12.83
CA SER A 174 -8.53 -0.40 12.09
C SER A 174 -7.40 0.64 12.08
N THR A 175 -7.75 1.90 11.81
CA THR A 175 -6.78 3.00 11.78
C THR A 175 -6.20 3.28 13.16
N SER A 176 -7.00 3.18 14.24
CA SER A 176 -6.50 3.31 15.61
C SER A 176 -5.54 2.18 15.98
N LEU A 177 -5.88 0.92 15.66
CA LEU A 177 -4.99 -0.22 15.91
C LEU A 177 -3.65 -0.07 15.16
N LEU A 178 -3.72 0.30 13.88
CA LEU A 178 -2.55 0.51 13.04
C LEU A 178 -1.65 1.62 13.59
N ARG A 179 -2.26 2.72 14.06
CA ARG A 179 -1.56 3.84 14.70
C ARG A 179 -0.91 3.43 16.01
N HIS A 180 -1.57 2.62 16.84
CA HIS A 180 -0.99 2.08 18.06
C HIS A 180 0.25 1.23 17.74
N LYS A 181 0.13 0.24 16.84
CA LYS A 181 1.27 -0.60 16.40
C LYS A 181 2.42 0.26 15.83
N TRP A 182 2.11 1.23 14.98
CA TRP A 182 3.09 2.15 14.40
C TRP A 182 3.79 3.03 15.43
N THR A 183 3.07 3.64 16.37
CA THR A 183 3.65 4.58 17.35
C THR A 183 4.47 3.89 18.43
N LYS A 184 4.15 2.64 18.77
CA LYS A 184 4.85 1.88 19.82
C LYS A 184 6.19 1.32 19.35
N TYR A 185 6.23 0.63 18.21
CA TYR A 185 7.46 0.00 17.73
C TYR A 185 7.75 0.31 16.25
N GLY A 186 6.73 0.33 15.38
CA GLY A 186 6.93 0.43 13.93
C GLY A 186 7.78 1.64 13.51
N ARG A 187 7.44 2.82 14.03
CA ARG A 187 8.16 4.07 13.72
C ARG A 187 9.63 4.03 14.12
N TYR A 188 9.94 3.44 15.27
CA TYR A 188 11.30 3.49 15.81
C TYR A 188 12.22 2.59 15.02
N ILE A 189 11.77 1.37 14.71
CA ILE A 189 12.52 0.41 13.92
C ILE A 189 12.71 0.94 12.49
N TYR A 190 11.66 1.49 11.89
CA TYR A 190 11.74 2.08 10.56
C TYR A 190 12.69 3.28 10.51
N TYR A 191 12.56 4.27 11.41
CA TYR A 191 13.45 5.44 11.41
C TYR A 191 14.89 5.09 11.78
N PHE A 192 15.10 4.07 12.61
CA PHE A 192 16.44 3.55 12.88
C PHE A 192 17.06 2.93 11.63
N SER A 193 16.31 2.09 10.90
CA SER A 193 16.76 1.53 9.62
C SER A 193 17.05 2.62 8.58
N LEU A 194 16.16 3.61 8.46
CA LEU A 194 16.37 4.75 7.56
C LEU A 194 17.60 5.57 7.96
N ALA A 195 17.84 5.77 9.25
CA ALA A 195 19.01 6.50 9.73
C ALA A 195 20.31 5.74 9.41
N LEU A 196 20.34 4.41 9.58
CA LEU A 196 21.48 3.59 9.18
C LEU A 196 21.73 3.65 7.67
N TYR A 197 20.65 3.63 6.89
CA TYR A 197 20.73 3.75 5.44
C TYR A 197 21.25 5.12 4.99
N LEU A 198 20.73 6.21 5.57
CA LEU A 198 21.22 7.58 5.31
C LEU A 198 22.68 7.75 5.75
N LEU A 199 23.10 7.09 6.83
CA LEU A 199 24.49 7.04 7.23
C LEU A 199 25.35 6.38 6.14
N PHE A 200 24.95 5.20 5.65
CA PHE A 200 25.60 4.54 4.53
C PHE A 200 25.68 5.43 3.29
N LEU A 201 24.55 6.04 2.89
CA LEU A 201 24.46 6.90 1.71
C LEU A 201 25.35 8.15 1.82
N THR A 202 25.37 8.81 2.98
CA THR A 202 26.22 9.99 3.21
C THR A 202 27.71 9.65 3.15
N PHE A 203 28.11 8.51 3.71
CA PHE A 203 29.50 8.07 3.59
C PHE A 203 29.86 7.62 2.17
N LEU A 204 28.99 6.91 1.45
CA LEU A 204 29.23 6.49 0.07
C LEU A 204 29.35 7.70 -0.88
N THR A 205 28.45 8.67 -0.75
CA THR A 205 28.48 9.94 -1.50
C THR A 205 29.72 10.77 -1.16
N GLY A 206 30.04 10.92 0.13
CA GLY A 206 31.25 11.58 0.58
C GLY A 206 32.52 10.89 0.07
N TYR A 207 32.56 9.56 0.06
CA TYR A 207 33.67 8.78 -0.48
C TYR A 207 33.87 9.06 -1.98
N LEU A 208 32.82 8.97 -2.81
CA LEU A 208 32.92 9.26 -4.25
C LEU A 208 33.41 10.69 -4.54
N VAL A 209 32.93 11.68 -3.78
CA VAL A 209 33.30 13.09 -3.98
C VAL A 209 34.74 13.39 -3.53
N THR A 210 35.30 12.60 -2.61
CA THR A 210 36.64 12.85 -2.04
C THR A 210 37.75 12.00 -2.67
N VAL A 211 37.41 10.85 -3.26
CA VAL A 211 38.36 9.98 -3.96
C VAL A 211 38.65 10.55 -5.35
N ARG A 212 39.92 10.55 -5.73
CA ARG A 212 40.37 11.03 -7.05
C ARG A 212 39.94 10.07 -8.16
N PRO A 213 39.42 10.57 -9.30
CA PRO A 213 39.14 9.75 -10.46
C PRO A 213 40.43 9.19 -11.08
N PRO A 214 40.42 7.96 -11.62
CA PRO A 214 41.62 7.32 -12.20
C PRO A 214 42.23 8.09 -13.40
N TYR A 215 41.39 8.80 -14.17
CA TYR A 215 41.84 9.51 -15.37
C TYR A 215 42.63 10.80 -15.06
N VAL A 216 42.61 11.28 -13.81
CA VAL A 216 43.31 12.51 -13.42
C VAL A 216 44.83 12.32 -13.43
N ASP A 217 45.33 11.18 -12.96
CA ASP A 217 46.78 10.89 -12.95
C ASP A 217 47.33 10.50 -14.35
N SER A 218 46.45 10.22 -15.32
CA SER A 218 46.87 9.99 -16.72
C SER A 218 47.18 11.30 -17.46
N ALA A 219 46.79 12.44 -16.90
CA ALA A 219 46.96 13.78 -17.48
C ALA A 219 48.17 14.55 -16.94
N ASP A 220 49.06 13.86 -16.21
CA ASP A 220 50.17 14.45 -15.43
C ASP A 220 51.22 15.21 -16.23
N ASN A 221 51.14 15.23 -17.57
CA ASN A 221 52.07 16.00 -18.38
C ASN A 221 51.61 17.40 -18.81
N GLU A 222 50.32 17.81 -18.73
CA GLU A 222 49.94 19.08 -19.40
C GLU A 222 48.99 20.08 -18.73
N THR A 223 48.36 19.87 -17.56
CA THR A 223 47.63 20.99 -16.93
C THR A 223 47.67 21.03 -15.41
N GLN A 224 48.35 22.03 -14.85
CA GLN A 224 48.33 22.42 -13.42
C GLN A 224 46.91 22.69 -12.88
N ALA A 225 45.92 22.96 -13.74
CA ALA A 225 44.55 23.30 -13.37
C ALA A 225 43.72 22.09 -12.88
N SER A 226 44.01 20.86 -13.31
CA SER A 226 43.34 19.64 -12.80
C SER A 226 43.77 19.31 -11.37
N TRP A 227 45.00 19.66 -11.01
CA TRP A 227 45.58 19.47 -9.69
C TRP A 227 44.96 20.40 -8.62
N GLU A 228 44.61 21.64 -8.96
CA GLU A 228 44.08 22.61 -7.98
C GLU A 228 42.72 22.22 -7.40
N ARG A 229 41.85 21.57 -8.18
CA ARG A 229 40.50 21.11 -7.75
C ARG A 229 40.54 20.02 -6.67
N TRP A 230 41.55 19.13 -6.72
CA TRP A 230 41.67 17.96 -5.83
C TRP A 230 42.78 18.08 -4.79
N SER A 231 43.52 19.20 -4.80
CA SER A 231 44.54 19.56 -3.79
C SER A 231 44.03 20.56 -2.74
N THR A 232 42.92 21.26 -3.00
CA THR A 232 42.36 22.31 -2.09
C THR A 232 41.32 21.80 -1.10
N ASN A 233 41.02 20.50 -1.04
CA ASN A 233 40.08 19.96 -0.06
C ASN A 233 40.75 19.78 1.32
N ASN A 234 40.10 20.31 2.36
CA ASN A 234 40.44 20.13 3.77
C ASN A 234 40.93 18.70 4.05
N THR A 235 42.18 18.54 4.49
CA THR A 235 42.79 17.23 4.83
C THR A 235 41.93 16.42 5.80
N SER A 236 41.23 17.09 6.72
CA SER A 236 40.27 16.48 7.65
C SER A 236 39.08 15.81 6.96
N VAL A 237 38.54 16.41 5.89
CA VAL A 237 37.38 15.86 5.15
C VAL A 237 37.82 14.60 4.39
N ILE A 238 38.99 14.65 3.76
CA ILE A 238 39.58 13.50 3.08
C ILE A 238 39.81 12.35 4.07
N LEU A 239 40.39 12.63 5.25
CA LEU A 239 40.63 11.61 6.26
C LEU A 239 39.32 10.96 6.74
N VAL A 240 38.30 11.76 7.03
CA VAL A 240 37.01 11.27 7.50
C VAL A 240 36.30 10.41 6.47
N PHE A 241 36.20 10.85 5.21
CA PHE A 241 35.42 10.10 4.21
C PHE A 241 36.23 8.99 3.54
N THR A 242 37.52 9.19 3.24
CA THR A 242 38.34 8.20 2.54
C THR A 242 38.86 7.11 3.47
N VAL A 243 39.40 7.47 4.64
CA VAL A 243 40.01 6.49 5.57
C VAL A 243 38.97 5.90 6.50
N VAL A 244 38.25 6.73 7.26
CA VAL A 244 37.24 6.26 8.21
C VAL A 244 35.98 5.78 7.50
N GLY A 245 35.52 6.55 6.51
CA GLY A 245 34.31 6.25 5.74
C GLY A 245 34.37 4.91 5.03
N LYS A 246 35.54 4.50 4.49
CA LYS A 246 35.76 3.16 3.92
C LYS A 246 35.35 2.04 4.88
N PHE A 247 35.84 2.07 6.12
CA PHE A 247 35.53 1.04 7.11
C PHE A 247 34.06 1.08 7.54
N ILE A 248 33.47 2.28 7.63
CA ILE A 248 32.05 2.45 7.94
C ILE A 248 31.20 1.85 6.82
N ILE A 249 31.48 2.16 5.56
CA ILE A 249 30.75 1.63 4.40
C ILE A 249 30.86 0.10 4.36
N LEU A 250 32.07 -0.44 4.53
CA LEU A 250 32.28 -1.88 4.50
C LEU A 250 31.58 -2.59 5.68
N GLY A 251 31.61 -2.00 6.88
CA GLY A 251 30.91 -2.52 8.05
C GLY A 251 29.39 -2.50 7.88
N LEU A 252 28.82 -1.40 7.37
CA LEU A 252 27.39 -1.29 7.11
C LEU A 252 26.94 -2.22 5.99
N ALA A 253 27.69 -2.29 4.88
CA ALA A 253 27.40 -3.19 3.77
C ALA A 253 27.47 -4.66 4.22
N ALA A 254 28.47 -5.04 5.03
CA ALA A 254 28.55 -6.39 5.58
C ALA A 254 27.37 -6.71 6.50
N PHE A 255 26.97 -5.79 7.37
CA PHE A 255 25.78 -5.95 8.21
C PHE A 255 24.51 -6.15 7.38
N HIS A 256 24.31 -5.36 6.33
CA HIS A 256 23.18 -5.48 5.42
C HIS A 256 23.19 -6.79 4.63
N ILE A 257 24.34 -7.21 4.11
CA ILE A 257 24.48 -8.50 3.42
C ILE A 257 24.14 -9.66 4.37
N ILE A 258 24.63 -9.64 5.62
CA ILE A 258 24.28 -10.67 6.62
C ILE A 258 22.78 -10.68 6.90
N LYS A 259 22.15 -9.50 7.08
CA LYS A 259 20.71 -9.36 7.25
C LYS A 259 19.95 -9.99 6.08
N GLU A 260 20.35 -9.69 4.85
CA GLU A 260 19.68 -10.21 3.65
C GLU A 260 19.86 -11.72 3.48
N VAL A 261 21.02 -12.27 3.85
CA VAL A 261 21.23 -13.72 3.89
C VAL A 261 20.27 -14.38 4.88
N VAL A 262 20.12 -13.82 6.09
CA VAL A 262 19.16 -14.33 7.09
C VAL A 262 17.74 -14.26 6.55
N GLN A 263 17.37 -13.15 5.91
CA GLN A 263 16.03 -12.96 5.34
C GLN A 263 15.75 -13.97 4.20
N MET A 264 16.73 -14.23 3.34
CA MET A 264 16.64 -15.24 2.28
C MET A 264 16.40 -16.65 2.84
N PHE A 265 17.06 -17.02 3.95
CA PHE A 265 16.81 -18.31 4.62
C PHE A 265 15.42 -18.41 5.24
N VAL A 266 14.90 -17.32 5.80
CA VAL A 266 13.56 -17.29 6.44
C VAL A 266 12.43 -17.31 5.41
N GLN A 267 12.55 -16.51 4.35
CA GLN A 267 11.48 -16.27 3.37
C GLN A 267 11.55 -17.21 2.14
N ARG A 268 12.68 -17.89 1.91
CA ARG A 268 12.90 -18.87 0.82
C ARG A 268 12.50 -18.33 -0.56
N SER A 269 11.52 -18.92 -1.24
CA SER A 269 11.10 -18.55 -2.60
C SER A 269 10.36 -17.22 -2.67
N ASP A 270 9.67 -16.84 -1.59
CA ASP A 270 8.91 -15.58 -1.52
C ASP A 270 9.85 -14.36 -1.43
N TYR A 271 11.16 -14.58 -1.27
CA TYR A 271 12.18 -13.54 -1.14
C TYR A 271 12.61 -12.88 -2.46
N LEU A 272 12.43 -13.52 -3.61
CA LEU A 272 12.96 -13.02 -4.91
C LEU A 272 12.12 -11.86 -5.47
N THR A 273 12.19 -10.70 -4.81
CA THR A 273 11.57 -9.44 -5.25
C THR A 273 12.60 -8.52 -5.90
N VAL A 274 12.13 -7.59 -6.74
CA VAL A 274 12.98 -6.59 -7.42
C VAL A 274 13.68 -5.69 -6.39
N GLU A 275 13.01 -5.38 -5.28
CA GLU A 275 13.56 -4.56 -4.19
C GLU A 275 14.76 -5.25 -3.54
N ASN A 276 14.61 -6.53 -3.17
CA ASN A 276 15.70 -7.30 -2.57
C ASN A 276 16.87 -7.46 -3.55
N LEU A 277 16.59 -7.69 -4.84
CA LEU A 277 17.64 -7.76 -5.87
C LEU A 277 18.39 -6.43 -5.98
N LEU A 278 17.67 -5.30 -5.96
CA LEU A 278 18.27 -3.97 -6.01
C LEU A 278 19.17 -3.75 -4.80
N GLU A 279 18.72 -4.06 -3.59
CA GLU A 279 19.53 -3.98 -2.36
C GLU A 279 20.81 -4.84 -2.46
N TRP A 280 20.70 -6.09 -2.91
CA TRP A 280 21.86 -6.96 -3.14
C TRP A 280 22.86 -6.36 -4.13
N THR A 281 22.38 -5.89 -5.28
CA THR A 281 23.25 -5.25 -6.29
C THR A 281 23.91 -3.98 -5.73
N LEU A 282 23.18 -3.16 -4.98
CA LEU A 282 23.71 -1.95 -4.35
C LEU A 282 24.86 -2.26 -3.39
N TYR A 283 24.65 -3.15 -2.42
CA TYR A 283 25.66 -3.42 -1.40
C TYR A 283 26.87 -4.15 -1.98
N THR A 284 26.68 -5.05 -2.94
CA THR A 284 27.79 -5.74 -3.62
C THR A 284 28.63 -4.77 -4.47
N LEU A 285 28.00 -3.91 -5.27
CA LEU A 285 28.71 -2.89 -6.07
C LEU A 285 29.43 -1.87 -5.18
N SER A 286 28.81 -1.49 -4.05
CA SER A 286 29.44 -0.58 -3.07
C SER A 286 30.69 -1.18 -2.44
N VAL A 287 30.69 -2.49 -2.14
CA VAL A 287 31.88 -3.20 -1.65
C VAL A 287 32.96 -3.25 -2.73
N LEU A 288 32.60 -3.57 -3.98
CA LEU A 288 33.55 -3.62 -5.10
C LEU A 288 34.20 -2.26 -5.41
N PHE A 289 33.47 -1.17 -5.21
CA PHE A 289 33.99 0.18 -5.38
C PHE A 289 34.99 0.56 -4.27
N VAL A 290 34.66 0.22 -3.02
CA VAL A 290 35.42 0.66 -1.85
C VAL A 290 36.64 -0.22 -1.55
N ILE A 291 36.63 -1.50 -1.95
CA ILE A 291 37.76 -2.41 -1.71
C ILE A 291 39.02 -1.95 -2.45
N ASP A 292 40.17 -2.08 -1.79
CA ASP A 292 41.48 -1.79 -2.37
C ASP A 292 42.09 -3.10 -2.85
N LEU A 293 42.31 -3.20 -4.17
CA LEU A 293 42.75 -4.44 -4.81
C LEU A 293 44.27 -4.56 -4.92
N LYS A 294 45.00 -3.45 -4.84
CA LYS A 294 46.46 -3.45 -4.86
C LYS A 294 46.99 -3.53 -3.43
N ALA A 295 47.90 -4.47 -3.18
CA ALA A 295 48.49 -4.68 -1.86
C ALA A 295 49.28 -3.47 -1.33
N GLU A 296 49.79 -2.62 -2.24
CA GLU A 296 50.52 -1.39 -1.90
C GLU A 296 49.61 -0.30 -1.28
N ASP A 297 48.32 -0.29 -1.65
CA ASP A 297 47.32 0.66 -1.14
C ASP A 297 46.86 0.34 0.30
N TRP A 298 47.13 -0.88 0.80
CA TRP A 298 46.78 -1.26 2.18
C TRP A 298 47.70 -0.62 3.23
N ILE A 299 48.91 -0.19 2.83
CA ILE A 299 50.00 0.22 3.73
C ILE A 299 50.28 1.73 3.62
N SER A 300 50.04 2.36 2.47
CA SER A 300 50.28 3.78 2.29
C SER A 300 49.12 4.63 2.81
N SER A 301 49.41 5.63 3.65
CA SER A 301 48.46 6.71 4.05
C SER A 301 48.08 7.67 2.90
N THR A 302 48.42 7.33 1.66
CA THR A 302 48.15 8.10 0.45
C THR A 302 46.88 7.56 -0.20
N GLN A 303 46.11 8.41 -0.89
CA GLN A 303 44.80 8.03 -1.43
C GLN A 303 44.89 6.78 -2.32
N PRO A 304 44.00 5.78 -2.13
CA PRO A 304 44.03 4.53 -2.87
C PRO A 304 43.71 4.77 -4.34
N MET A 305 44.54 4.23 -5.24
CA MET A 305 44.37 4.42 -6.67
C MET A 305 43.37 3.41 -7.22
N LYS A 306 42.19 3.88 -7.63
CA LYS A 306 41.12 3.02 -8.16
C LYS A 306 41.37 2.65 -9.62
N GLU A 307 40.97 1.45 -9.99
CA GLU A 307 40.95 1.01 -11.39
C GLU A 307 39.79 1.64 -12.17
N ASN A 308 39.90 1.77 -13.49
CA ASN A 308 38.85 2.37 -14.34
C ASN A 308 37.49 1.68 -14.15
N TRP A 309 37.45 0.35 -14.11
CA TRP A 309 36.22 -0.41 -13.91
C TRP A 309 35.63 -0.22 -12.49
N GLN A 310 36.48 0.02 -11.48
CA GLN A 310 35.98 0.29 -10.12
C GLN A 310 35.25 1.63 -10.07
N TRP A 311 35.74 2.61 -10.84
CA TRP A 311 35.09 3.92 -10.95
C TRP A 311 33.72 3.82 -11.64
N GLU A 312 33.62 3.04 -12.73
CA GLU A 312 32.35 2.75 -13.41
C GLU A 312 31.36 2.07 -12.45
N VAL A 313 31.81 1.06 -11.72
CA VAL A 313 31.00 0.36 -10.70
C VAL A 313 30.55 1.30 -9.58
N GLY A 314 31.43 2.19 -9.10
CA GLY A 314 31.11 3.20 -8.10
C GLY A 314 30.04 4.19 -8.56
N ALA A 315 30.11 4.61 -9.82
CA ALA A 315 29.10 5.49 -10.43
C ALA A 315 27.72 4.82 -10.50
N VAL A 316 27.67 3.54 -10.87
CA VAL A 316 26.40 2.76 -10.86
C VAL A 316 25.90 2.55 -9.43
N ALA A 317 26.80 2.22 -8.49
CA ALA A 317 26.44 2.00 -7.09
C ALA A 317 25.80 3.24 -6.47
N ILE A 318 26.34 4.44 -6.70
CA ILE A 318 25.75 5.67 -6.15
C ILE A 318 24.40 6.01 -6.78
N PHE A 319 24.24 5.77 -8.09
CA PHE A 319 22.95 5.95 -8.76
C PHE A 319 21.90 5.02 -8.15
N LEU A 320 22.23 3.73 -8.00
CA LEU A 320 21.35 2.76 -7.35
C LEU A 320 21.06 3.12 -5.89
N ALA A 321 22.03 3.67 -5.15
CA ALA A 321 21.83 4.11 -3.76
C ALA A 321 20.80 5.23 -3.66
N TRP A 322 20.83 6.22 -4.55
CA TRP A 322 19.82 7.27 -4.57
C TRP A 322 18.46 6.76 -5.06
N MET A 323 18.43 5.81 -5.99
CA MET A 323 17.19 5.16 -6.43
C MET A 323 16.55 4.33 -5.31
N ASP A 324 17.34 3.60 -4.54
CA ASP A 324 16.88 2.79 -3.41
C ASP A 324 16.36 3.66 -2.25
N LEU A 325 16.93 4.87 -2.05
CA LEU A 325 16.34 5.86 -1.13
C LEU A 325 14.88 6.20 -1.47
N ILE A 326 14.51 6.25 -2.75
CA ILE A 326 13.12 6.50 -3.18
C ILE A 326 12.21 5.36 -2.67
N LEU A 327 12.68 4.11 -2.71
CA LEU A 327 11.94 2.96 -2.17
C LEU A 327 11.75 3.03 -0.66
N PHE A 328 12.74 3.57 0.08
CA PHE A 328 12.55 3.90 1.49
C PHE A 328 11.46 4.97 1.68
N ILE A 329 11.47 6.04 0.87
CA ILE A 329 10.48 7.12 0.93
C ILE A 329 9.06 6.63 0.63
N ARG A 330 8.90 5.57 -0.17
CA ARG A 330 7.59 4.92 -0.45
C ARG A 330 6.78 4.61 0.81
N LYS A 331 7.46 4.29 1.91
CA LYS A 331 6.85 3.93 3.19
C LYS A 331 6.43 5.14 4.05
N PHE A 332 6.75 6.37 3.64
CA PHE A 332 6.34 7.58 4.38
C PHE A 332 4.87 7.93 4.13
N PRO A 333 4.07 8.23 5.18
CA PRO A 333 2.63 8.51 5.02
C PRO A 333 2.28 9.68 4.08
N ARG A 334 3.17 10.68 3.96
CA ARG A 334 2.93 11.89 3.15
C ARG A 334 3.56 11.82 1.76
N PHE A 335 4.80 11.34 1.66
CA PHE A 335 5.55 11.29 0.40
C PHE A 335 5.37 9.96 -0.35
N GLY A 336 5.00 8.90 0.36
CA GLY A 336 4.91 7.56 -0.18
C GLY A 336 3.93 7.41 -1.33
N ILE A 337 2.80 8.12 -1.26
CA ILE A 337 1.79 8.13 -2.34
C ILE A 337 2.41 8.58 -3.67
N TYR A 338 3.24 9.63 -3.65
CA TYR A 338 3.89 10.12 -4.88
C TYR A 338 4.88 9.11 -5.45
N VAL A 339 5.58 8.36 -4.57
CA VAL A 339 6.49 7.31 -5.01
C VAL A 339 5.72 6.15 -5.64
N VAL A 340 4.61 5.70 -5.03
CA VAL A 340 3.77 4.64 -5.60
C VAL A 340 3.19 5.05 -6.94
N MET A 341 2.59 6.25 -7.02
CA MET A 341 2.11 6.81 -8.28
C MET A 341 3.22 6.83 -9.34
N PHE A 342 4.42 7.29 -8.98
CA PHE A 342 5.54 7.32 -9.91
C PHE A 342 5.96 5.91 -10.38
N THR A 343 6.04 4.93 -9.49
CA THR A 343 6.42 3.56 -9.86
C THR A 343 5.38 2.89 -10.75
N ASP A 344 4.11 3.17 -10.54
CA ASP A 344 3.02 2.64 -11.37
C ASP A 344 3.03 3.28 -12.75
N ILE A 345 3.14 4.61 -12.82
CA ILE A 345 3.28 5.34 -14.09
C ILE A 345 4.53 4.87 -14.85
N LEU A 346 5.66 4.67 -14.16
CA LEU A 346 6.88 4.14 -14.77
C LEU A 346 6.65 2.73 -15.33
N THR A 347 5.90 1.88 -14.61
CA THR A 347 5.58 0.52 -15.05
C THR A 347 4.66 0.52 -16.27
N THR A 348 3.63 1.37 -16.30
CA THR A 348 2.79 1.54 -17.49
C THR A 348 3.60 2.08 -18.66
N PHE A 349 4.42 3.11 -18.41
CA PHE A 349 5.32 3.66 -19.42
C PHE A 349 6.24 2.59 -20.01
N LEU A 350 6.89 1.75 -19.18
CA LEU A 350 7.78 0.68 -19.65
C LEU A 350 7.05 -0.38 -20.47
N LYS A 351 5.79 -0.72 -20.13
CA LYS A 351 4.96 -1.63 -20.95
C LYS A 351 4.69 -1.05 -22.34
N PHE A 352 4.38 0.24 -22.43
CA PHE A 352 4.17 0.93 -23.71
C PHE A 352 5.48 1.25 -24.45
N ALA A 353 6.59 1.40 -23.72
CA ALA A 353 7.90 1.77 -24.26
C ALA A 353 8.44 0.77 -25.28
N VAL A 354 8.01 -0.49 -25.22
CA VAL A 354 8.36 -1.51 -26.22
C VAL A 354 7.89 -1.09 -27.63
N VAL A 355 6.71 -0.47 -27.74
CA VAL A 355 6.18 0.01 -29.03
C VAL A 355 7.00 1.21 -29.52
N PHE A 356 7.37 2.13 -28.63
CA PHE A 356 8.22 3.27 -28.98
C PHE A 356 9.62 2.84 -29.40
N PHE A 357 10.18 1.82 -28.73
CA PHE A 357 11.49 1.29 -29.05
C PHE A 357 11.57 0.77 -30.50
N LEU A 358 10.50 0.17 -31.03
CA LEU A 358 10.45 -0.24 -32.44
C LEU A 358 10.58 0.95 -33.41
N PHE A 359 9.91 2.07 -33.10
CA PHE A 359 10.05 3.30 -33.89
C PHE A 359 11.44 3.91 -33.76
N VAL A 360 11.99 3.97 -32.54
CA VAL A 360 13.36 4.46 -32.30
C VAL A 360 14.37 3.67 -33.13
N VAL A 361 14.30 2.34 -33.12
CA VAL A 361 15.22 1.49 -33.91
C VAL A 361 15.05 1.73 -35.41
N ALA A 362 13.81 1.81 -35.91
CA ALA A 362 13.55 2.02 -37.33
C ALA A 362 14.11 3.38 -37.83
N PHE A 363 13.83 4.46 -37.11
CA PHE A 363 14.35 5.79 -37.45
C PHE A 363 15.85 5.91 -37.24
N ALA A 364 16.41 5.32 -36.17
CA ALA A 364 17.84 5.33 -35.91
C ALA A 364 18.64 4.65 -37.02
N LEU A 365 18.17 3.50 -37.50
CA LEU A 365 18.80 2.82 -38.64
C LEU A 365 18.67 3.61 -39.94
N CYS A 366 17.56 4.33 -40.15
CA CYS A 366 17.42 5.22 -41.30
C CYS A 366 18.40 6.40 -41.24
N PHE A 367 18.51 7.07 -40.08
CA PHE A 367 19.46 8.19 -39.91
C PHE A 367 20.91 7.72 -39.92
N TYR A 368 21.21 6.55 -39.34
CA TYR A 368 22.50 5.89 -39.48
C TYR A 368 22.85 5.70 -40.96
N ALA A 369 21.94 5.16 -41.77
CA ALA A 369 22.22 4.94 -43.19
C ALA A 369 22.37 6.24 -44.01
N LEU A 370 21.60 7.28 -43.70
CA LEU A 370 21.57 8.54 -44.48
C LEU A 370 22.62 9.55 -44.03
N VAL A 371 23.03 9.51 -42.76
CA VAL A 371 23.85 10.54 -42.11
C VAL A 371 25.02 9.93 -41.31
N SER A 372 25.47 8.71 -41.66
CA SER A 372 26.60 8.00 -41.01
C SER A 372 27.91 8.78 -40.94
N ASN A 373 28.01 9.81 -41.76
CA ASN A 373 29.14 10.70 -41.86
C ASN A 373 29.25 11.68 -40.66
N GLN A 374 28.13 12.04 -40.05
CA GLN A 374 28.12 12.89 -38.85
C GLN A 374 28.47 12.07 -37.61
N PHE A 375 29.18 12.69 -36.65
CA PHE A 375 29.59 12.03 -35.41
C PHE A 375 28.41 11.45 -34.62
N SER A 376 27.26 12.14 -34.62
CA SER A 376 26.05 11.72 -33.91
C SER A 376 25.36 10.47 -34.47
N PHE A 377 25.72 10.03 -35.68
CA PHE A 377 25.11 8.86 -36.34
C PHE A 377 26.15 7.87 -36.89
N ARG A 378 27.41 7.98 -36.48
CA ARG A 378 28.52 7.17 -37.02
C ARG A 378 28.42 5.69 -36.67
N THR A 379 27.85 5.37 -35.52
CA THR A 379 27.68 3.99 -35.03
C THR A 379 26.23 3.76 -34.62
N VAL A 380 25.79 2.50 -34.68
CA VAL A 380 24.38 2.14 -34.45
C VAL A 380 23.93 2.50 -33.03
N ASP A 381 24.78 2.25 -32.04
CA ASP A 381 24.56 2.60 -30.62
C ASP A 381 24.38 4.10 -30.41
N VAL A 382 25.26 4.93 -30.96
CA VAL A 382 25.17 6.40 -30.85
C VAL A 382 23.96 6.92 -31.63
N SER A 383 23.64 6.34 -32.79
CA SER A 383 22.46 6.70 -33.59
C SER A 383 21.14 6.40 -32.85
N LEU A 384 21.08 5.31 -32.10
CA LEU A 384 19.93 4.94 -31.26
C LEU A 384 19.71 5.96 -30.15
N VAL A 385 20.79 6.32 -29.43
CA VAL A 385 20.72 7.33 -28.37
C VAL A 385 20.35 8.70 -28.94
N LYS A 386 20.98 9.13 -30.04
CA LYS A 386 20.66 10.41 -30.69
C LYS A 386 19.21 10.47 -31.14
N THR A 387 18.69 9.40 -31.77
CA THR A 387 17.29 9.34 -32.21
C THR A 387 16.31 9.33 -31.04
N ALA A 388 16.66 8.67 -29.92
CA ALA A 388 15.86 8.70 -28.70
C ALA A 388 15.81 10.11 -28.08
N VAL A 389 16.94 10.82 -28.04
CA VAL A 389 17.02 12.23 -27.61
C VAL A 389 16.19 13.13 -28.52
N MET A 390 16.27 12.93 -29.83
CA MET A 390 15.43 13.66 -30.80
C MET A 390 13.94 13.40 -30.59
N MET A 391 13.54 12.20 -30.17
CA MET A 391 12.12 11.87 -29.92
C MET A 391 11.53 12.65 -28.75
N ILE A 392 12.36 13.01 -27.75
CA ILE A 392 11.94 13.83 -26.60
C ILE A 392 11.66 15.29 -27.02
N GLY A 393 12.25 15.75 -28.13
CA GLY A 393 12.06 17.11 -28.64
C GLY A 393 13.34 17.85 -29.00
N GLU A 394 14.52 17.26 -28.77
CA GLU A 394 15.82 17.88 -29.04
C GLU A 394 16.30 17.56 -30.47
N PHE A 395 15.85 18.36 -31.45
CA PHE A 395 16.09 18.04 -32.86
C PHE A 395 17.42 18.54 -33.42
N GLU A 396 18.03 19.57 -32.83
CA GLU A 396 19.26 20.22 -33.33
C GLU A 396 19.28 20.36 -34.87
N PHE A 397 18.20 20.89 -35.45
CA PHE A 397 18.01 20.93 -36.91
C PHE A 397 19.14 21.66 -37.65
N ASP A 398 19.63 22.75 -37.07
CA ASP A 398 20.66 23.60 -37.66
C ASP A 398 22.00 22.86 -37.84
N SER A 399 22.45 22.13 -36.81
CA SER A 399 23.70 21.36 -36.86
C SER A 399 23.61 20.12 -37.75
N MET A 400 22.40 19.61 -38.00
CA MET A 400 22.19 18.44 -38.85
C MET A 400 22.02 18.80 -40.33
N PHE A 401 21.42 19.96 -40.65
CA PHE A 401 21.00 20.31 -42.02
C PHE A 401 21.62 21.58 -42.61
N HIS A 402 22.04 22.57 -41.81
CA HIS A 402 22.48 23.90 -42.31
C HIS A 402 24.00 24.11 -42.32
N THR A 403 24.79 23.10 -41.98
CA THR A 403 26.25 23.20 -41.89
C THR A 403 26.95 23.53 -43.22
N PHE A 404 26.26 23.35 -44.35
CA PHE A 404 26.77 23.65 -45.69
C PHE A 404 26.65 25.14 -46.09
N GLU A 405 25.63 25.85 -45.59
CA GLU A 405 25.42 27.28 -45.92
C GLU A 405 26.42 28.19 -45.20
N ASP A 406 26.82 27.82 -43.99
CA ASP A 406 27.65 28.68 -43.12
C ASP A 406 29.17 28.49 -43.33
N LYS A 407 29.60 27.34 -43.87
CA LYS A 407 31.04 27.00 -44.01
C LYS A 407 31.58 26.99 -45.45
N GLY A 408 30.73 27.01 -46.49
CA GLY A 408 31.18 27.02 -47.89
C GLY A 408 32.21 25.93 -48.21
N ASP A 409 33.31 26.27 -48.89
CA ASP A 409 34.41 25.34 -49.25
C ASP A 409 35.19 24.78 -48.03
N LEU A 410 34.92 25.25 -46.80
CA LEU A 410 35.52 24.77 -45.55
C LEU A 410 34.63 23.78 -44.79
N ALA A 411 33.50 23.35 -45.37
CA ALA A 411 32.66 22.33 -44.76
C ALA A 411 33.43 21.00 -44.69
N GLU A 412 33.86 20.63 -43.48
CA GLU A 412 34.48 19.32 -43.22
C GLU A 412 33.56 18.21 -43.72
N TYR A 413 34.16 17.11 -44.19
CA TYR A 413 33.41 15.96 -44.68
C TYR A 413 32.29 15.61 -43.71
N SER A 414 32.56 15.58 -42.40
CA SER A 414 31.62 15.30 -41.31
C SER A 414 30.36 16.16 -41.24
N ASP A 415 30.34 17.32 -41.89
CA ASP A 415 29.27 18.31 -41.81
C ASP A 415 28.36 18.32 -43.05
N GLN A 416 28.71 17.56 -44.10
CA GLN A 416 27.98 17.55 -45.36
C GLN A 416 26.81 16.56 -45.36
N LEU A 417 25.68 17.01 -45.92
CA LEU A 417 24.46 16.20 -46.10
C LEU A 417 24.35 15.68 -47.53
N PHE A 418 24.69 14.40 -47.74
CA PHE A 418 24.72 13.78 -49.08
C PHE A 418 23.32 13.49 -49.64
N TYR A 419 22.37 13.09 -48.80
CA TYR A 419 21.04 12.61 -49.21
C TYR A 419 19.90 13.57 -48.80
N GLY A 420 20.11 14.88 -48.98
CA GLY A 420 19.22 15.94 -48.50
C GLY A 420 17.71 15.67 -48.65
N PRO A 421 17.18 15.47 -49.88
CA PRO A 421 15.73 15.33 -50.10
C PRO A 421 15.09 14.18 -49.32
N VAL A 422 15.76 13.01 -49.26
CA VAL A 422 15.24 11.84 -48.54
C VAL A 422 15.35 12.06 -47.03
N THR A 423 16.46 12.64 -46.56
CA THR A 423 16.64 12.96 -45.14
C THR A 423 15.60 13.96 -44.66
N TYR A 424 15.27 15.02 -45.42
CA TYR A 424 14.19 15.96 -45.06
C TYR A 424 12.83 15.27 -44.98
N ILE A 425 12.49 14.39 -45.92
CA ILE A 425 11.21 13.67 -45.91
C ILE A 425 11.12 12.75 -44.67
N ILE A 426 12.15 11.94 -44.42
CA ILE A 426 12.19 11.06 -43.25
C ILE A 426 12.15 11.88 -41.95
N PHE A 427 12.83 13.02 -41.91
CA PHE A 427 12.82 13.91 -40.75
C PHE A 427 11.43 14.52 -40.48
N VAL A 428 10.70 14.95 -41.51
CA VAL A 428 9.32 15.43 -41.34
C VAL A 428 8.39 14.31 -40.84
N VAL A 429 8.51 13.09 -41.39
CA VAL A 429 7.76 11.92 -40.90
C VAL A 429 8.12 11.64 -39.44
N PHE A 430 9.40 11.73 -39.09
CA PHE A 430 9.89 11.57 -37.72
C PHE A 430 9.30 12.63 -36.79
N LEU A 431 9.22 13.91 -37.18
CA LEU A 431 8.60 14.95 -36.36
C LEU A 431 7.12 14.68 -36.07
N ILE A 432 6.37 14.24 -37.08
CA ILE A 432 4.95 13.91 -36.92
C ILE A 432 4.79 12.72 -35.97
N VAL A 433 5.53 11.63 -36.21
CA VAL A 433 5.40 10.40 -35.42
C VAL A 433 5.99 10.56 -34.02
N GLY A 434 7.25 10.98 -33.93
CA GLY A 434 8.01 11.09 -32.69
C GLY A 434 7.53 12.22 -31.78
N SER A 435 7.35 13.42 -32.32
CA SER A 435 7.15 14.63 -31.51
C SER A 435 5.69 14.96 -31.29
N ILE A 436 4.82 14.64 -32.25
CA ILE A 436 3.39 14.96 -32.15
C ILE A 436 2.60 13.74 -31.68
N ILE A 437 2.70 12.60 -32.37
CA ILE A 437 1.87 11.42 -32.06
C ILE A 437 2.34 10.76 -30.76
N ILE A 438 3.61 10.40 -30.64
CA ILE A 438 4.14 9.66 -29.48
C ILE A 438 4.09 10.52 -28.21
N MET A 439 4.54 11.78 -28.25
CA MET A 439 4.52 12.64 -27.06
C MET A 439 3.10 12.91 -26.55
N ASN A 440 2.13 13.16 -27.44
CA ASN A 440 0.74 13.36 -27.01
C ASN A 440 0.11 12.07 -26.47
N LEU A 441 0.45 10.91 -27.02
CA LEU A 441 0.01 9.62 -26.50
C LEU A 441 0.59 9.36 -25.10
N LEU A 442 1.88 9.65 -24.90
CA LEU A 442 2.56 9.49 -23.61
C LEU A 442 1.94 10.37 -22.52
N VAL A 443 1.67 11.64 -22.83
CA VAL A 443 1.00 12.56 -21.91
C VAL A 443 -0.44 12.11 -21.64
N GLY A 444 -1.17 11.67 -22.66
CA GLY A 444 -2.55 11.17 -22.52
C GLY A 444 -2.64 9.97 -21.58
N LEU A 445 -1.77 8.97 -21.78
CA LEU A 445 -1.71 7.78 -20.92
C LEU A 445 -1.33 8.14 -19.48
N ALA A 446 -0.34 9.02 -19.29
CA ALA A 446 0.07 9.43 -17.95
C ALA A 446 -1.06 10.16 -17.19
N VAL A 447 -1.83 11.01 -17.86
CA VAL A 447 -2.93 11.76 -17.22
C VAL A 447 -4.07 10.84 -16.78
N ASP A 448 -4.41 9.84 -17.59
CA ASP A 448 -5.47 8.88 -17.26
C ASP A 448 -5.03 7.92 -16.13
N ASP A 449 -3.78 7.45 -16.15
CA ASP A 449 -3.21 6.63 -15.07
C ASP A 449 -3.18 7.38 -13.73
N ILE A 450 -2.78 8.67 -13.73
CA ILE A 450 -2.74 9.48 -12.50
C ILE A 450 -4.11 9.53 -11.81
N LYS A 451 -5.19 9.67 -12.57
CA LYS A 451 -6.55 9.73 -12.00
C LYS A 451 -6.94 8.39 -11.36
N GLY A 452 -6.69 7.28 -12.07
CA GLY A 452 -7.00 5.94 -11.57
C GLY A 452 -6.22 5.61 -10.29
N VAL A 453 -4.91 5.89 -10.29
CA VAL A 453 -4.07 5.62 -9.11
C VAL A 453 -4.45 6.55 -7.95
N GLN A 454 -4.85 7.80 -8.19
CA GLN A 454 -5.25 8.69 -7.10
C GLN A 454 -6.50 8.19 -6.34
N GLU A 455 -7.42 7.51 -7.03
CA GLU A 455 -8.59 6.89 -6.41
C GLU A 455 -8.21 5.68 -5.54
N GLU A 456 -7.29 4.82 -6.00
CA GLU A 456 -6.83 3.63 -5.25
C GLU A 456 -5.73 3.97 -4.21
N ALA A 457 -5.07 5.12 -4.34
CA ALA A 457 -3.92 5.53 -3.53
C ALA A 457 -4.18 5.57 -2.03
N VAL A 458 -5.42 5.88 -1.61
CA VAL A 458 -5.78 5.89 -0.18
C VAL A 458 -5.74 4.47 0.38
N LEU A 459 -6.30 3.51 -0.36
CA LEU A 459 -6.27 2.09 -0.03
C LEU A 459 -4.84 1.57 -0.05
N GLU A 460 -4.08 1.86 -1.10
CA GLU A 460 -2.69 1.42 -1.22
C GLU A 460 -1.82 1.98 -0.10
N ARG A 461 -2.02 3.24 0.29
CA ARG A 461 -1.33 3.83 1.45
C ARG A 461 -1.62 3.07 2.73
N LEU A 462 -2.89 2.77 3.01
CA LEU A 462 -3.27 2.01 4.20
C LEU A 462 -2.73 0.59 4.14
N ALA A 463 -2.78 -0.05 2.98
CA ALA A 463 -2.22 -1.38 2.73
C ALA A 463 -0.71 -1.42 3.00
N MET A 464 0.06 -0.48 2.44
CA MET A 464 1.49 -0.37 2.69
C MET A 464 1.82 -0.16 4.17
N GLN A 465 1.03 0.63 4.88
CA GLN A 465 1.24 0.85 6.32
C GLN A 465 0.93 -0.42 7.12
N VAL A 466 -0.12 -1.17 6.76
CA VAL A 466 -0.43 -2.48 7.33
C VAL A 466 0.71 -3.46 7.06
N ASP A 467 1.14 -3.62 5.80
CA ASP A 467 2.23 -4.52 5.43
C ASP A 467 3.51 -4.19 6.21
N LEU A 468 3.88 -2.91 6.26
CA LEU A 468 5.07 -2.46 7.00
C LEU A 468 4.98 -2.74 8.50
N THR A 469 3.85 -2.43 9.13
CA THR A 469 3.69 -2.66 10.57
C THR A 469 3.72 -4.15 10.90
N LEU A 470 3.07 -4.98 10.08
CA LEU A 470 3.06 -6.43 10.27
C LEU A 470 4.41 -7.08 9.91
N ASP A 471 5.16 -6.56 8.94
CA ASP A 471 6.54 -7.00 8.65
C ASP A 471 7.47 -6.73 9.83
N VAL A 472 7.36 -5.54 10.44
CA VAL A 472 8.11 -5.23 11.65
C VAL A 472 7.68 -6.15 12.79
N GLU A 473 6.38 -6.40 12.96
CA GLU A 473 5.85 -7.32 13.97
C GLU A 473 6.34 -8.76 13.79
N GLN A 474 6.47 -9.21 12.54
CA GLN A 474 6.96 -10.54 12.19
C GLN A 474 8.43 -10.73 12.56
N ASN A 475 9.25 -9.68 12.36
CA ASN A 475 10.68 -9.69 12.65
C ASN A 475 11.01 -9.42 14.12
N LEU A 476 10.02 -9.04 14.94
CA LEU A 476 10.20 -8.80 16.36
C LEU A 476 10.25 -10.12 17.15
N PRO A 477 11.21 -10.26 18.08
CA PRO A 477 11.20 -11.37 19.03
C PRO A 477 9.91 -11.41 19.85
N GLU A 478 9.45 -12.63 20.18
CA GLU A 478 8.15 -12.84 20.82
C GLU A 478 7.97 -12.06 22.13
N PHE A 479 9.03 -11.93 22.92
CA PHE A 479 9.00 -11.19 24.18
C PHE A 479 8.72 -9.69 24.00
N ILE A 480 9.22 -9.10 22.91
CA ILE A 480 8.98 -7.70 22.56
C ILE A 480 7.58 -7.54 22.01
N ARG A 481 7.22 -8.40 21.04
CA ARG A 481 5.90 -8.38 20.38
C ARG A 481 4.77 -8.44 21.41
N LYS A 482 4.85 -9.40 22.32
CA LYS A 482 3.84 -9.63 23.36
C LYS A 482 3.62 -8.42 24.28
N ARG A 483 4.69 -7.69 24.61
CA ARG A 483 4.63 -6.52 25.51
C ARG A 483 3.82 -5.36 24.92
N PHE A 484 3.66 -5.31 23.60
CA PHE A 484 2.98 -4.20 22.93
C PHE A 484 1.52 -4.51 22.54
N VAL A 485 1.09 -5.78 22.63
CA VAL A 485 -0.30 -6.17 22.37
C VAL A 485 -1.20 -5.75 23.52
N ARG A 486 -2.32 -5.11 23.19
CA ARG A 486 -3.30 -4.58 24.14
C ARG A 486 -4.72 -4.91 23.70
N LYS A 487 -5.58 -5.26 24.66
CA LYS A 487 -7.00 -5.57 24.39
C LYS A 487 -7.79 -4.34 23.91
N SER A 488 -7.62 -3.20 24.57
CA SER A 488 -8.37 -1.98 24.26
C SER A 488 -7.58 -0.72 24.55
N GLU A 489 -7.95 0.36 23.88
CA GLU A 489 -7.32 1.66 24.01
C GLU A 489 -8.36 2.78 24.01
N THR A 490 -8.23 3.72 24.95
CA THR A 490 -9.06 4.92 25.03
C THR A 490 -8.27 6.11 24.49
N MET A 491 -8.78 6.73 23.44
CA MET A 491 -8.19 7.90 22.79
C MET A 491 -8.97 9.17 23.14
N ARG A 492 -8.23 10.27 23.35
CA ARG A 492 -8.77 11.62 23.54
C ARG A 492 -8.39 12.50 22.34
N PRO A 493 -9.24 12.61 21.30
CA PRO A 493 -8.89 13.34 20.08
C PRO A 493 -8.71 14.86 20.31
N ASN A 494 -9.39 15.46 21.28
CA ASN A 494 -9.29 16.89 21.60
C ASN A 494 -8.24 17.20 22.70
N GLY A 495 -7.40 16.22 23.05
CA GLY A 495 -6.30 16.42 23.98
C GLY A 495 -5.14 17.17 23.31
N ILE A 496 -4.66 18.25 23.94
CA ILE A 496 -3.51 19.02 23.42
C ILE A 496 -2.24 18.19 23.59
N HIS A 497 -1.78 17.53 22.55
CA HIS A 497 -0.44 16.96 22.52
C HIS A 497 0.13 17.00 21.10
N THR A 498 0.98 17.99 20.82
CA THR A 498 2.24 17.90 20.04
C THR A 498 2.78 19.29 19.71
N THR A 499 4.10 19.39 19.52
CA THR A 499 4.77 20.55 18.92
C THR A 499 4.33 20.67 17.44
N ALA A 500 4.15 21.89 16.93
CA ALA A 500 3.64 22.16 15.58
C ALA A 500 4.33 21.37 14.46
N LEU A 501 5.65 21.14 14.56
CA LEU A 501 6.43 20.38 13.58
C LEU A 501 6.13 18.87 13.61
N LYS A 502 5.84 18.31 14.78
CA LYS A 502 5.38 16.91 14.90
C LYS A 502 3.93 16.76 14.42
N ALA A 503 3.08 17.76 14.65
CA ALA A 503 1.76 17.78 14.05
C ALA A 503 1.85 17.84 12.52
N TRP A 504 2.70 18.71 11.95
CA TRP A 504 2.82 18.85 10.49
C TRP A 504 3.39 17.60 9.79
N LEU A 505 4.40 16.94 10.38
CA LEU A 505 5.00 15.73 9.81
C LEU A 505 4.16 14.47 10.04
N PHE A 506 3.37 14.40 11.12
CA PHE A 506 2.72 13.16 11.58
C PHE A 506 1.21 13.27 11.84
N SER A 507 0.55 14.40 11.57
CA SER A 507 -0.91 14.49 11.72
C SER A 507 -1.59 13.83 10.52
N ASP A 508 -2.16 12.66 10.78
CA ASP A 508 -3.25 12.16 9.96
C ASP A 508 -4.51 13.01 10.20
N SER A 509 -5.01 13.65 9.15
CA SER A 509 -6.31 14.35 9.16
C SER A 509 -7.46 13.43 9.58
N ALA A 510 -7.29 12.12 9.45
CA ALA A 510 -8.20 11.06 9.90
C ALA A 510 -8.40 10.98 11.42
N THR A 511 -7.60 11.70 12.22
CA THR A 511 -7.68 11.63 13.71
C THR A 511 -8.36 12.80 14.39
N SER A 512 -8.93 13.74 13.60
CA SER A 512 -9.81 14.76 14.18
C SER A 512 -11.08 14.11 14.74
N ALA A 513 -11.59 14.62 15.87
CA ALA A 513 -12.83 14.10 16.46
C ALA A 513 -14.01 14.14 15.47
N GLN A 514 -14.02 15.12 14.57
CA GLN A 514 -14.99 15.23 13.46
C GLN A 514 -14.78 14.16 12.38
N ALA A 515 -13.54 13.87 11.97
CA ALA A 515 -13.28 12.80 10.99
C ALA A 515 -13.67 11.43 11.55
N ILE A 516 -13.40 11.18 12.85
CA ILE A 516 -13.78 9.93 13.51
C ILE A 516 -15.31 9.84 13.67
N ALA A 517 -15.97 10.92 14.08
CA ALA A 517 -17.44 10.96 14.19
C ALA A 517 -18.11 10.79 12.82
N LYS A 518 -17.55 11.39 11.76
CA LYS A 518 -18.03 11.22 10.37
C LYS A 518 -17.77 9.83 9.82
N ALA A 519 -16.70 9.16 10.23
CA ALA A 519 -16.42 7.78 9.82
C ALA A 519 -17.28 6.75 10.58
N LEU A 520 -17.63 7.01 11.84
CA LEU A 520 -18.56 6.18 12.63
C LEU A 520 -20.02 6.37 12.21
N ASN A 521 -20.37 7.57 11.77
CA ASN A 521 -21.68 7.91 11.24
C ASN A 521 -21.49 8.66 9.91
N PRO A 522 -21.23 7.95 8.80
CA PRO A 522 -21.15 8.59 7.49
C PRO A 522 -22.47 9.31 7.21
N GLU A 523 -22.39 10.59 6.82
CA GLU A 523 -23.55 11.27 6.24
C GLU A 523 -23.97 10.46 5.02
N LYS A 524 -25.15 9.82 5.11
CA LYS A 524 -25.74 9.04 4.00
C LYS A 524 -25.64 9.85 2.72
N THR A 525 -25.06 9.25 1.68
CA THR A 525 -24.99 9.86 0.36
C THR A 525 -26.40 10.18 -0.15
N GLU A 526 -26.57 11.15 -1.04
CA GLU A 526 -27.91 11.49 -1.57
C GLU A 526 -28.62 10.27 -2.15
N ILE A 527 -27.86 9.34 -2.75
CA ILE A 527 -28.37 8.09 -3.30
C ILE A 527 -28.86 7.14 -2.20
N GLU A 528 -28.14 7.00 -1.07
CA GLU A 528 -28.58 6.18 0.06
C GLU A 528 -29.80 6.77 0.77
N LYS A 529 -29.86 8.10 0.91
CA LYS A 529 -31.06 8.79 1.42
C LYS A 529 -32.27 8.53 0.52
N LEU A 530 -32.08 8.56 -0.80
CA LEU A 530 -33.12 8.25 -1.77
C LEU A 530 -33.53 6.77 -1.72
N GLN A 531 -32.59 5.84 -1.53
CA GLN A 531 -32.90 4.42 -1.37
C GLN A 531 -33.72 4.15 -0.10
N GLU A 532 -33.35 4.76 1.02
CA GLU A 532 -34.06 4.59 2.28
C GLU A 532 -35.48 5.20 2.21
N GLN A 533 -35.61 6.37 1.58
CA GLN A 533 -36.92 6.95 1.25
C GLN A 533 -37.73 6.04 0.32
N GLN A 534 -37.10 5.38 -0.66
CA GLN A 534 -37.75 4.45 -1.56
C GLN A 534 -38.20 3.17 -0.84
N GLU A 535 -37.43 2.68 0.13
CA GLU A 535 -37.73 1.52 0.95
C GLU A 535 -38.87 1.82 1.94
N GLU A 536 -38.84 2.99 2.57
CA GLU A 536 -39.92 3.50 3.41
C GLU A 536 -41.21 3.68 2.59
N LEU A 537 -41.11 4.25 1.38
CA LEU A 537 -42.23 4.37 0.45
C LEU A 537 -42.78 3.00 0.03
N MET A 538 -41.92 2.01 -0.21
CA MET A 538 -42.36 0.64 -0.48
C MET A 538 -43.09 0.02 0.72
N GLY A 539 -42.64 0.29 1.95
CA GLY A 539 -43.33 -0.09 3.18
C GLY A 539 -44.75 0.49 3.24
N VAL A 540 -44.87 1.80 3.01
CA VAL A 540 -46.18 2.49 2.96
C VAL A 540 -47.07 1.94 1.84
N VAL A 541 -46.52 1.66 0.65
CA VAL A 541 -47.27 1.07 -0.47
C VAL A 541 -47.79 -0.32 -0.13
N ASN A 542 -46.99 -1.14 0.58
CA ASN A 542 -47.41 -2.46 1.02
C ASN A 542 -48.52 -2.37 2.09
N GLU A 543 -48.42 -1.42 3.01
CA GLU A 543 -49.48 -1.15 4.00
C GLU A 543 -50.77 -0.67 3.31
N LEU A 544 -50.67 0.25 2.34
CA LEU A 544 -51.79 0.72 1.54
C LEU A 544 -52.44 -0.43 0.76
N ARG A 545 -51.64 -1.30 0.13
CA ARG A 545 -52.15 -2.51 -0.54
C ARG A 545 -52.93 -3.39 0.43
N TYR A 546 -52.42 -3.58 1.64
CA TYR A 546 -53.12 -4.34 2.67
C TYR A 546 -54.46 -3.69 3.05
N ARG A 547 -54.48 -2.38 3.28
CA ARG A 547 -55.72 -1.62 3.58
C ARG A 547 -56.73 -1.66 2.44
N VAL A 548 -56.29 -1.51 1.19
CA VAL A 548 -57.15 -1.59 0.00
C VAL A 548 -57.76 -2.99 -0.14
N LYS A 549 -56.98 -4.04 0.12
CA LYS A 549 -57.48 -5.42 0.11
C LYS A 549 -58.55 -5.62 1.20
N ASN A 550 -58.34 -5.04 2.37
CA ASN A 550 -59.30 -5.11 3.47
C ASN A 550 -60.59 -4.33 3.18
N MET A 551 -60.48 -3.14 2.56
CA MET A 551 -61.64 -2.38 2.10
C MET A 551 -62.42 -3.11 1.02
N LYS A 552 -61.74 -3.75 0.05
CA LYS A 552 -62.40 -4.57 -0.96
C LYS A 552 -63.22 -5.69 -0.32
N TYR A 553 -62.63 -6.41 0.64
CA TYR A 553 -63.34 -7.44 1.38
C TYR A 553 -64.56 -6.91 2.15
N GLN A 554 -64.48 -5.71 2.73
CA GLN A 554 -65.63 -5.08 3.37
C GLN A 554 -66.72 -4.68 2.37
N ASN A 555 -66.31 -4.20 1.18
CA ASN A 555 -67.24 -3.79 0.14
C ASN A 555 -67.97 -4.98 -0.49
N ASP A 556 -67.25 -6.07 -0.77
CA ASP A 556 -67.83 -7.33 -1.25
C ASP A 556 -68.87 -7.86 -0.24
N ARG A 557 -68.56 -7.77 1.06
CA ARG A 557 -69.48 -8.16 2.14
C ARG A 557 -70.69 -7.23 2.26
N LEU A 558 -70.53 -5.94 2.00
CA LEU A 558 -71.64 -4.98 1.95
C LEU A 558 -72.54 -5.25 0.73
N GLU A 559 -71.96 -5.59 -0.41
CA GLU A 559 -72.70 -5.95 -1.63
C GLU A 559 -73.51 -7.23 -1.43
N GLU A 560 -72.93 -8.25 -0.78
CA GLU A 560 -73.67 -9.46 -0.38
C GLU A 560 -74.84 -9.16 0.57
N LEU A 561 -74.64 -8.28 1.56
CA LEU A 561 -75.70 -7.87 2.48
C LEU A 561 -76.81 -7.05 1.78
N LEU A 562 -76.43 -6.18 0.85
CA LEU A 562 -77.38 -5.40 0.04
C LEU A 562 -78.21 -6.31 -0.86
N ASN A 563 -77.58 -7.27 -1.54
CA ASN A 563 -78.27 -8.26 -2.35
C ASN A 563 -79.24 -9.10 -1.50
N ALA A 564 -78.82 -9.54 -0.31
CA ALA A 564 -79.70 -10.27 0.60
C ALA A 564 -80.90 -9.43 1.09
N LEU A 565 -80.72 -8.12 1.33
CA LEU A 565 -81.81 -7.21 1.72
C LEU A 565 -82.77 -6.91 0.56
N VAL A 566 -82.25 -6.77 -0.65
CA VAL A 566 -83.05 -6.58 -1.88
C VAL A 566 -83.91 -7.82 -2.16
N ASP A 567 -83.33 -9.02 -2.01
CA ASP A 567 -84.05 -10.29 -2.11
C ASP A 567 -85.16 -10.39 -1.05
N GLN A 568 -84.89 -9.94 0.18
CA GLN A 568 -85.86 -9.93 1.27
C GLN A 568 -86.99 -8.89 1.06
N ALA A 569 -86.71 -7.78 0.37
CA ALA A 569 -87.67 -6.72 0.07
C ALA A 569 -88.54 -6.98 -1.17
N GLY A 570 -88.25 -8.04 -1.95
CA GLY A 570 -89.03 -8.44 -3.13
C GLY A 570 -88.93 -7.51 -4.33
N LEU A 571 -87.85 -6.71 -4.41
CA LEU A 571 -87.59 -5.80 -5.53
C LEU A 571 -86.83 -6.55 -6.63
N LYS A 572 -87.39 -6.62 -7.85
CA LYS A 572 -86.64 -7.09 -9.02
C LYS A 572 -85.64 -6.02 -9.44
N VAL A 573 -84.36 -6.29 -9.29
CA VAL A 573 -83.29 -5.49 -9.90
C VAL A 573 -83.18 -5.93 -11.35
N ASP A 574 -83.56 -5.06 -12.28
CA ASP A 574 -83.34 -5.30 -13.72
C ASP A 574 -81.83 -5.25 -14.01
N GLU A 575 -81.34 -6.22 -14.78
CA GLU A 575 -79.91 -6.39 -15.09
C GLU A 575 -79.31 -5.25 -15.94
N GLU A 576 -80.09 -4.27 -16.40
CA GLU A 576 -79.62 -3.14 -17.20
C GLU A 576 -78.80 -2.10 -16.41
N ASP A 577 -78.85 -2.09 -15.07
CA ASP A 577 -78.06 -1.16 -14.25
C ASP A 577 -76.65 -1.68 -13.88
N LYS A 578 -76.26 -2.89 -14.31
CA LYS A 578 -74.94 -3.48 -13.98
C LYS A 578 -73.78 -3.02 -14.86
N VAL A 579 -73.99 -2.14 -15.84
CA VAL A 579 -72.87 -1.60 -16.64
C VAL A 579 -73.06 -0.10 -16.91
N LYS A 580 -72.37 0.72 -16.11
CA LYS A 580 -71.64 1.90 -16.57
C LYS A 580 -70.48 2.23 -15.66
#